data_AF-A0A3P8TBZ1-F1
#
_entry.id   AF-A0A3P8TBZ1-F1
#
_cell.length_a   1.000
_cell.length_b   1.000
_cell.length_c   1.000
_cell.angle_alpha   90.00
_cell.angle_beta   90.00
_cell.angle_gamma   90.00
#
_symmetry.space_group_name_H-M   'P 1'
#
loop_
_entity.id
_entity.type
_entity.pdbx_description
1 polymer ?
#
loop_
_entity_poly.entity_id
_entity_poly.type
_entity_poly.pdbx_seq_one_letter_code
_entity_poly.pdbx_strand_id
1 'polypeptide(L)'
;IHSLIHARLLSAAVLAALMLLPFASGAPVEDEPVDNPAGDTSGEEGEDVAFITSILSSLLCQFKDEFHLDVIFLEHYKSPLFPSRCPSSNFSKEACLQRLAQGLLTYTVLLKHVEMEYPDSPIIAAVRLYSGAIVTAIKEKMKHRERVTVPTSTQEEQLLKGLKNPDTFQRKMMAHSILHHFHTFLVDAKTSLNKLEKPRGRMANRGMATISI
;
A
#
# COMPACT_ATOMS: atom_id res chain seq x y z
N ILE A 1 -13.05 -3.87 -22.64
CA ILE A 1 -12.29 -2.74 -23.25
C ILE A 1 -12.52 -1.43 -22.48
N HIS A 2 -13.77 -0.96 -22.33
CA HIS A 2 -14.10 0.31 -21.64
C HIS A 2 -13.55 0.43 -20.18
N SER A 3 -13.67 -0.62 -19.37
CA SER A 3 -13.17 -0.64 -17.98
C SER A 3 -11.64 -0.56 -17.88
N LEU A 4 -10.92 -1.14 -18.85
CA LEU A 4 -9.45 -1.10 -18.88
C LEU A 4 -8.93 0.28 -19.27
N ILE A 5 -9.58 0.93 -20.25
CA ILE A 5 -9.25 2.30 -20.68
C ILE A 5 -9.48 3.28 -19.52
N HIS A 6 -10.62 3.15 -18.82
CA HIS A 6 -10.91 4.02 -17.69
C HIS A 6 -9.92 3.84 -16.53
N ALA A 7 -9.55 2.59 -16.20
CA ALA A 7 -8.54 2.32 -15.19
C ALA A 7 -7.14 2.86 -15.57
N ARG A 8 -6.76 2.77 -16.85
CA ARG A 8 -5.50 3.35 -17.35
C ARG A 8 -5.52 4.87 -17.34
N LEU A 9 -6.67 5.49 -17.65
CA LEU A 9 -6.84 6.94 -17.59
C LEU A 9 -6.76 7.47 -16.14
N LEU A 10 -7.38 6.77 -15.19
CA LEU A 10 -7.29 7.08 -13.77
C LEU A 10 -5.85 6.90 -13.25
N SER A 11 -5.16 5.84 -13.69
CA SER A 11 -3.74 5.66 -13.40
C SER A 11 -2.91 6.82 -13.98
N ALA A 12 -3.16 7.26 -15.21
CA ALA A 12 -2.46 8.38 -15.83
C ALA A 12 -2.74 9.72 -15.11
N ALA A 13 -3.97 9.95 -14.65
CA ALA A 13 -4.32 11.14 -13.89
C ALA A 13 -3.66 11.16 -12.50
N VAL A 14 -3.67 10.02 -11.80
CA VAL A 14 -2.94 9.86 -10.53
C VAL A 14 -1.44 10.04 -10.77
N LEU A 15 -0.88 9.48 -11.84
CA LEU A 15 0.52 9.66 -12.23
C LEU A 15 0.86 11.14 -12.43
N ALA A 16 0.05 11.87 -13.19
CA ALA A 16 0.25 13.30 -13.39
C ALA A 16 0.18 14.08 -12.08
N ALA A 17 -0.76 13.76 -11.19
CA ALA A 17 -0.87 14.39 -9.87
C ALA A 17 0.35 14.09 -8.98
N LEU A 18 0.87 12.86 -9.00
CA LEU A 18 2.05 12.46 -8.24
C LEU A 18 3.33 13.14 -8.73
N MET A 19 3.44 13.39 -10.03
CA MET A 19 4.59 14.11 -10.61
C MET A 19 4.53 15.62 -10.38
N LEU A 20 3.35 16.17 -10.07
CA LEU A 20 3.13 17.60 -9.79
C LEU A 20 3.23 17.94 -8.29
N LEU A 21 3.32 16.95 -7.41
CA LEU A 21 3.56 17.15 -5.98
C LEU A 21 4.98 17.70 -5.77
N PRO A 22 5.15 18.93 -5.26
CA PRO A 22 6.48 19.46 -5.00
C PRO A 22 7.14 18.63 -3.90
N PHE A 23 8.25 17.98 -4.23
CA PHE A 23 9.19 17.46 -3.25
C PHE A 23 9.76 18.66 -2.48
N ALA A 24 9.12 19.04 -1.37
CA ALA A 24 9.62 20.09 -0.51
C ALA A 24 10.91 19.61 0.16
N SER A 25 12.04 19.95 -0.47
CA SER A 25 13.36 19.92 0.15
C SER A 25 13.39 20.99 1.24
N GLY A 26 13.57 20.56 2.49
CA GLY A 26 13.56 21.44 3.65
C GLY A 26 14.84 22.26 3.80
N ALA A 27 14.68 23.54 4.12
CA ALA A 27 15.63 24.34 4.90
C ALA A 27 14.84 25.45 5.66
N PRO A 28 15.33 25.91 6.83
CA PRO A 28 14.48 26.39 7.94
C PRO A 28 14.59 27.90 8.26
N VAL A 29 13.82 28.31 9.29
CA VAL A 29 13.83 29.55 10.13
C VAL A 29 13.12 30.78 9.47
N GLU A 30 12.25 31.58 10.10
CA GLU A 30 12.05 32.06 11.49
C GLU A 30 10.58 32.34 11.87
N ASP A 31 10.33 32.34 13.19
CA ASP A 31 9.10 32.60 13.96
C ASP A 31 8.53 34.03 13.82
N GLU A 32 7.20 34.18 13.88
CA GLU A 32 6.51 34.92 14.96
C GLU A 32 4.97 34.71 14.94
N PRO A 33 4.28 34.86 16.08
CA PRO A 33 2.91 34.38 16.28
C PRO A 33 1.86 35.47 16.05
N VAL A 34 0.76 35.13 15.36
CA VAL A 34 -0.47 35.93 15.40
C VAL A 34 -1.66 35.02 15.70
N ASP A 35 -2.32 35.40 16.78
CA ASP A 35 -3.49 34.84 17.42
C ASP A 35 -4.78 34.98 16.58
N ASN A 36 -5.81 34.23 17.00
CA ASN A 36 -7.25 34.28 16.65
C ASN A 36 -7.79 33.24 15.63
N PRO A 37 -9.11 32.94 15.68
CA PRO A 37 -9.73 32.06 16.66
C PRO A 37 -10.52 30.92 15.98
N ALA A 38 -11.04 30.02 16.81
CA ALA A 38 -11.85 28.87 16.46
C ALA A 38 -12.91 29.13 15.37
N GLY A 39 -12.83 28.33 14.30
CA GLY A 39 -13.90 28.14 13.33
C GLY A 39 -14.13 26.65 13.14
N ASP A 40 -15.28 26.17 13.58
CA ASP A 40 -15.77 24.81 13.37
C ASP A 40 -15.81 24.47 11.87
N THR A 41 -14.88 23.64 11.39
CA THR A 41 -15.05 22.97 10.09
C THR A 41 -15.72 21.63 10.29
N SER A 42 -17.04 21.74 10.26
CA SER A 42 -18.01 20.70 9.93
C SER A 42 -17.55 19.83 8.74
N GLY A 43 -17.42 18.52 8.98
CA GLY A 43 -17.93 17.49 8.08
C GLY A 43 -17.17 17.18 6.78
N GLU A 44 -16.00 16.56 6.87
CA GLU A 44 -15.44 15.74 5.77
C GLU A 44 -14.95 14.37 6.28
N GLU A 45 -15.87 13.56 6.81
CA GLU A 45 -15.55 12.20 7.29
C GLU A 45 -15.44 11.15 6.17
N GLY A 46 -15.45 11.55 4.90
CA GLY A 46 -15.46 10.67 3.72
C GLY A 46 -14.13 10.48 2.98
N GLU A 47 -13.12 11.33 3.22
CA GLU A 47 -11.88 11.39 2.41
C GLU A 47 -10.70 10.61 2.99
N ASP A 48 -10.90 9.96 4.14
CA ASP A 48 -9.80 9.65 5.05
C ASP A 48 -8.87 8.52 4.55
N VAL A 49 -9.26 7.70 3.57
CA VAL A 49 -8.36 6.74 2.87
C VAL A 49 -8.59 6.62 1.34
N ALA A 50 -9.52 7.36 0.76
CA ALA A 50 -9.93 7.22 -0.64
C ALA A 50 -8.77 7.47 -1.62
N PHE A 51 -7.92 8.46 -1.30
CA PHE A 51 -6.72 8.74 -2.07
C PHE A 51 -5.73 7.56 -2.05
N ILE A 52 -5.52 6.95 -0.87
CA ILE A 52 -4.64 5.78 -0.71
C ILE A 52 -5.16 4.59 -1.52
N THR A 53 -6.47 4.32 -1.46
CA THR A 53 -7.09 3.21 -2.20
C THR A 53 -7.07 3.43 -3.72
N SER A 54 -7.14 4.69 -4.18
CA SER A 54 -6.97 5.08 -5.59
C SER A 54 -5.55 4.80 -6.09
N ILE A 55 -4.51 5.23 -5.34
CA ILE A 55 -3.12 4.96 -5.72
C ILE A 55 -2.83 3.45 -5.71
N LEU A 56 -3.30 2.71 -4.68
CA LEU A 56 -3.20 1.24 -4.65
C LEU A 56 -3.85 0.59 -5.87
N SER A 57 -4.98 1.11 -6.34
CA SER A 57 -5.65 0.60 -7.55
C SER A 57 -4.80 0.81 -8.81
N SER A 58 -4.12 1.95 -8.90
CA SER A 58 -3.23 2.28 -10.00
C SER A 58 -2.01 1.35 -10.02
N LEU A 59 -1.41 1.09 -8.86
CA LEU A 59 -0.32 0.12 -8.71
C LEU A 59 -0.77 -1.31 -9.05
N LEU A 60 -1.90 -1.76 -8.50
CA LEU A 60 -2.47 -3.09 -8.77
C LEU A 60 -2.78 -3.31 -10.25
N CYS A 61 -3.16 -2.26 -11.00
CA CYS A 61 -3.40 -2.38 -12.43
C CYS A 61 -2.15 -2.75 -13.23
N GLN A 62 -0.94 -2.52 -12.70
CA GLN A 62 0.32 -2.86 -13.35
C GLN A 62 0.63 -4.36 -13.28
N PHE A 63 -0.06 -5.10 -12.41
CA PHE A 63 0.13 -6.55 -12.23
C PHE A 63 -0.77 -7.41 -13.12
N LYS A 64 -1.65 -6.80 -13.93
CA LYS A 64 -2.70 -7.52 -14.68
C LYS A 64 -2.16 -8.58 -15.65
N ASP A 65 -0.98 -8.35 -16.21
CA ASP A 65 -0.41 -9.18 -17.28
C ASP A 65 0.70 -10.12 -16.74
N GLU A 66 1.06 -10.05 -15.45
CA GLU A 66 2.25 -10.73 -14.92
C GLU A 66 1.97 -12.15 -14.39
N PHE A 67 0.76 -12.43 -13.90
CA PHE A 67 0.45 -13.68 -13.23
C PHE A 67 -0.25 -14.69 -14.16
N HIS A 68 0.57 -15.39 -14.94
CA HIS A 68 0.16 -16.60 -15.69
C HIS A 68 0.62 -17.91 -15.03
N LEU A 69 1.35 -17.84 -13.91
CA LEU A 69 1.86 -18.99 -13.17
C LEU A 69 0.82 -19.56 -12.20
N ASP A 70 0.86 -20.89 -11.98
CA ASP A 70 -0.01 -21.56 -11.02
C ASP A 70 0.23 -21.05 -9.60
N VAL A 71 -0.76 -20.31 -9.08
CA VAL A 71 -0.79 -19.68 -7.75
C VAL A 71 -0.45 -20.67 -6.63
N ILE A 72 -0.82 -21.95 -6.81
CA ILE A 72 -0.58 -23.03 -5.84
C ILE A 72 0.93 -23.24 -5.60
N PHE A 73 1.76 -23.11 -6.63
CA PHE A 73 3.20 -23.35 -6.49
C PHE A 73 3.88 -22.21 -5.71
N LEU A 74 3.45 -20.97 -5.92
CA LEU A 74 4.07 -19.79 -5.29
C LEU A 74 3.80 -19.68 -3.79
N GLU A 75 2.67 -20.21 -3.31
CA GLU A 75 2.36 -20.29 -1.87
C GLU A 75 3.36 -21.18 -1.10
N HIS A 76 3.96 -22.18 -1.75
CA HIS A 76 5.00 -23.03 -1.14
C HIS A 76 6.33 -22.29 -0.92
N TYR A 77 6.53 -21.14 -1.59
CA TYR A 77 7.70 -20.29 -1.46
C TYR A 77 7.49 -19.13 -0.48
N LYS A 78 6.44 -19.20 0.34
CA LYS A 78 6.18 -18.20 1.39
C LYS A 78 7.38 -18.11 2.33
N SER A 79 7.94 -16.91 2.43
CA SER A 79 9.07 -16.60 3.30
C SER A 79 8.60 -15.91 4.58
N PRO A 80 9.22 -16.17 5.74
CA PRO A 80 8.97 -15.40 6.97
C PRO A 80 9.39 -13.92 6.83
N LEU A 81 10.19 -13.59 5.80
CA LEU A 81 10.57 -12.22 5.47
C LEU A 81 9.41 -11.39 4.91
N PHE A 82 8.33 -12.05 4.45
CA PHE A 82 7.20 -11.37 3.84
C PHE A 82 6.34 -10.68 4.90
N PRO A 83 6.07 -9.37 4.75
CA PRO A 83 5.22 -8.61 5.65
C PRO A 83 3.86 -9.26 5.92
N SER A 84 3.40 -9.13 7.16
CA SER A 84 2.06 -9.53 7.55
C SER A 84 1.00 -8.69 6.85
N ARG A 85 -0.05 -9.32 6.33
CA ARG A 85 -1.19 -8.64 5.68
C ARG A 85 -2.08 -7.93 6.71
N CYS A 86 -2.93 -7.00 6.25
CA CYS A 86 -3.96 -6.43 7.14
C CYS A 86 -4.98 -7.53 7.52
N PRO A 87 -5.34 -7.69 8.81
CA PRO A 87 -6.37 -8.62 9.22
C PRO A 87 -7.71 -8.34 8.53
N SER A 88 -8.54 -9.37 8.36
CA SER A 88 -9.85 -9.22 7.72
C SER A 88 -10.95 -8.70 8.66
N SER A 89 -10.73 -8.73 9.98
CA SER A 89 -11.66 -8.30 11.03
C SER A 89 -10.91 -7.79 12.28
N ASN A 90 -11.62 -7.06 13.16
CA ASN A 90 -11.15 -6.64 14.50
C ASN A 90 -9.83 -5.85 14.54
N PHE A 91 -9.51 -5.07 13.50
CA PHE A 91 -8.32 -4.24 13.45
C PHE A 91 -8.68 -2.76 13.42
N SER A 92 -7.80 -1.92 14.00
CA SER A 92 -7.94 -0.46 13.91
C SER A 92 -7.41 0.03 12.57
N LYS A 93 -7.99 1.12 12.05
CA LYS A 93 -7.51 1.81 10.86
C LYS A 93 -6.01 2.11 10.96
N GLU A 94 -5.58 2.69 12.08
CA GLU A 94 -4.17 3.00 12.38
C GLU A 94 -3.27 1.77 12.22
N ALA A 95 -3.66 0.62 12.77
CA ALA A 95 -2.84 -0.59 12.70
C ALA A 95 -2.73 -1.17 11.28
N CYS A 96 -3.76 -1.01 10.43
CA CYS A 96 -3.64 -1.42 9.03
C CYS A 96 -2.80 -0.44 8.22
N LEU A 97 -2.97 0.87 8.43
CA LEU A 97 -2.14 1.89 7.80
C LEU A 97 -0.66 1.69 8.13
N GLN A 98 -0.33 1.48 9.42
CA GLN A 98 1.04 1.18 9.85
C GLN A 98 1.60 -0.08 9.16
N ARG A 99 0.83 -1.19 9.15
CA ARG A 99 1.25 -2.43 8.48
C ARG A 99 1.45 -2.25 6.98
N LEU A 100 0.56 -1.51 6.31
CA LEU A 100 0.66 -1.22 4.89
C LEU A 100 1.95 -0.44 4.58
N ALA A 101 2.19 0.66 5.30
CA ALA A 101 3.35 1.48 5.07
C ALA A 101 4.66 0.75 5.40
N GLN A 102 4.74 0.06 6.54
CA GLN A 102 5.93 -0.71 6.91
C GLN A 102 6.17 -1.87 5.94
N GLY A 103 5.11 -2.57 5.55
CA GLY A 103 5.19 -3.67 4.59
C GLY A 103 5.60 -3.22 3.21
N LEU A 104 5.11 -2.08 2.73
CA LEU A 104 5.55 -1.46 1.47
C LEU A 104 7.05 -1.19 1.49
N LEU A 105 7.56 -0.58 2.55
CA LEU A 105 8.99 -0.32 2.71
C LEU A 105 9.81 -1.62 2.68
N THR A 106 9.39 -2.66 3.42
CA THR A 106 10.05 -3.97 3.35
C THR A 106 10.00 -4.57 1.95
N TYR A 107 8.86 -4.52 1.27
CA TYR A 107 8.73 -5.03 -0.10
C TYR A 107 9.60 -4.28 -1.10
N THR A 108 9.80 -2.95 -0.96
CA THR A 108 10.74 -2.22 -1.84
C THR A 108 12.16 -2.78 -1.76
N VAL A 109 12.57 -3.30 -0.60
CA VAL A 109 13.84 -4.00 -0.43
C VAL A 109 13.79 -5.38 -1.08
N LEU A 110 12.78 -6.19 -0.77
CA LEU A 110 12.65 -7.55 -1.32
C LEU A 110 12.58 -7.54 -2.87
N LEU A 111 11.95 -6.52 -3.45
CA LEU A 111 11.84 -6.34 -4.90
C LEU A 111 13.18 -6.05 -5.59
N LYS A 112 14.24 -5.68 -4.86
CA LYS A 112 15.61 -5.64 -5.43
C LYS A 112 16.05 -7.04 -5.91
N HIS A 113 15.58 -8.12 -5.27
CA HIS A 113 15.80 -9.49 -5.77
C HIS A 113 15.10 -9.73 -7.11
N VAL A 114 13.88 -9.21 -7.26
CA VAL A 114 13.14 -9.30 -8.53
C VAL A 114 13.83 -8.50 -9.61
N GLU A 115 14.29 -7.29 -9.31
CA GLU A 115 15.03 -6.44 -10.26
C GLU A 115 16.34 -7.09 -10.74
N MET A 116 17.06 -7.81 -9.88
CA MET A 116 18.27 -8.54 -10.31
C MET A 116 17.95 -9.66 -11.31
N GLU A 117 16.83 -10.36 -11.15
CA GLU A 117 16.43 -11.44 -12.06
C GLU A 117 15.66 -10.94 -13.30
N TYR A 118 14.99 -9.77 -13.19
CA TYR A 118 14.16 -9.14 -14.22
C TYR A 118 14.34 -7.61 -14.24
N PRO A 119 15.47 -7.09 -14.77
CA PRO A 119 15.80 -5.66 -14.72
C PRO A 119 14.80 -4.76 -15.44
N ASP A 120 14.21 -5.25 -16.53
CA ASP A 120 13.27 -4.50 -17.38
C ASP A 120 11.80 -4.66 -16.94
N SER A 121 11.56 -5.19 -15.74
CA SER A 121 10.20 -5.42 -15.25
C SER A 121 9.44 -4.09 -15.08
N PRO A 122 8.32 -3.88 -15.80
CA PRO A 122 7.52 -2.66 -15.67
C PRO A 122 6.91 -2.51 -14.27
N ILE A 123 6.71 -3.62 -13.56
CA ILE A 123 6.24 -3.62 -12.17
C ILE A 123 7.23 -2.93 -11.25
N ILE A 124 8.54 -3.18 -11.41
CA ILE A 124 9.57 -2.57 -10.56
C ILE A 124 9.57 -1.05 -10.73
N ALA A 125 9.47 -0.58 -11.98
CA ALA A 125 9.33 0.85 -12.28
C ALA A 125 8.07 1.45 -11.62
N ALA A 126 6.93 0.76 -11.74
CA ALA A 126 5.69 1.21 -11.11
C ALA A 126 5.78 1.25 -9.58
N VAL A 127 6.35 0.22 -8.94
CA VAL A 127 6.48 0.19 -7.48
C VAL A 127 7.35 1.34 -6.99
N ARG A 128 8.47 1.62 -7.66
CA ARG A 128 9.32 2.78 -7.32
C ARG A 128 8.55 4.09 -7.34
N LEU A 129 7.69 4.26 -8.34
CA LEU A 129 6.90 5.47 -8.51
C LEU A 129 5.78 5.61 -7.47
N TYR A 130 5.02 4.54 -7.21
CA TYR A 130 3.84 4.60 -6.34
C TYR A 130 4.15 4.38 -4.86
N SER A 131 5.17 3.59 -4.50
CA SER A 131 5.41 3.21 -3.10
C SER A 131 5.68 4.42 -2.20
N GLY A 132 6.51 5.37 -2.64
CA GLY A 132 6.79 6.60 -1.91
C GLY A 132 5.52 7.43 -1.68
N ALA A 133 4.73 7.63 -2.73
CA ALA A 133 3.46 8.36 -2.64
C ALA A 133 2.47 7.70 -1.67
N ILE A 134 2.33 6.37 -1.72
CA ILE A 134 1.46 5.64 -0.81
C ILE A 134 1.95 5.79 0.65
N VAL A 135 3.26 5.63 0.90
CA VAL A 135 3.83 5.76 2.24
C VAL A 135 3.64 7.18 2.79
N THR A 136 3.84 8.22 1.97
CA THR A 136 3.60 9.61 2.36
C THR A 136 2.14 9.85 2.70
N ALA A 137 1.22 9.46 1.81
CA ALA A 137 -0.22 9.62 2.03
C ALA A 137 -0.68 8.87 3.30
N ILE A 138 -0.13 7.69 3.57
CA ILE A 138 -0.42 6.96 4.80
C ILE A 138 0.08 7.72 6.03
N LYS A 139 1.33 8.21 6.01
CA LYS A 139 1.92 8.95 7.13
C LYS A 139 1.15 10.21 7.47
N GLU A 140 0.57 10.89 6.48
CA GLU A 140 -0.30 12.06 6.68
C GLU A 140 -1.63 11.71 7.37
N LYS A 141 -2.13 10.48 7.19
CA LYS A 141 -3.38 9.99 7.80
C LYS A 141 -3.17 9.26 9.13
N MET A 142 -1.92 8.99 9.53
CA MET A 142 -1.59 8.28 10.77
C MET A 142 -1.40 9.26 11.93
N LYS A 143 -1.90 8.89 13.10
CA LYS A 143 -1.62 9.63 14.34
C LYS A 143 -0.17 9.50 14.77
N HIS A 144 0.41 8.31 14.56
CA HIS A 144 1.76 7.98 15.00
C HIS A 144 2.67 7.67 13.80
N ARG A 145 2.84 8.66 12.91
CA ARG A 145 3.61 8.54 11.67
C ARG A 145 5.08 8.11 11.86
N GLU A 146 5.65 8.43 13.02
CA GLU A 146 7.00 8.07 13.46
C GLU A 146 7.19 6.56 13.65
N ARG A 147 6.11 5.79 13.82
CA ARG A 147 6.15 4.32 13.92
C ARG A 147 6.46 3.63 12.60
N VAL A 148 6.43 4.35 11.49
CA VAL A 148 6.79 3.84 10.16
C VAL A 148 8.23 4.23 9.87
N THR A 149 9.13 3.27 10.08
CA THR A 149 10.57 3.45 9.94
C THR A 149 11.08 2.87 8.64
N VAL A 150 11.87 3.66 7.91
CA VAL A 150 12.58 3.17 6.72
C VAL A 150 13.63 2.15 7.16
N PRO A 151 13.73 0.97 6.51
CA PRO A 151 14.79 0.01 6.78
C PRO A 151 16.18 0.65 6.68
N THR A 152 17.03 0.39 7.67
CA THR A 152 18.44 0.78 7.62
C THR A 152 19.22 -0.07 6.63
N SER A 153 20.37 0.42 6.15
CA SER A 153 21.23 -0.35 5.23
C SER A 153 21.54 -1.77 5.74
N THR A 154 21.78 -1.94 7.05
CA THR A 154 22.00 -3.26 7.66
C THR A 154 20.76 -4.14 7.59
N GLN A 155 19.57 -3.61 7.86
CA GLN A 155 18.32 -4.35 7.75
C GLN A 155 18.03 -4.75 6.30
N GLU A 156 18.31 -3.86 5.34
CA GLU A 156 18.18 -4.17 3.93
C GLU A 156 19.10 -5.32 3.52
N GLU A 157 20.37 -5.27 3.92
CA GLU A 157 21.33 -6.32 3.62
C GLU A 157 20.91 -7.66 4.23
N GLN A 158 20.38 -7.67 5.46
CA GLN A 158 19.86 -8.87 6.10
C GLN A 158 18.68 -9.48 5.35
N LEU A 159 17.72 -8.65 4.91
CA LEU A 159 16.58 -9.09 4.09
C LEU A 159 17.07 -9.72 2.78
N LEU A 160 17.97 -9.05 2.06
CA LEU A 160 18.50 -9.55 0.78
C LEU A 160 19.36 -10.80 0.94
N LYS A 161 20.16 -10.88 2.01
CA LYS A 161 20.94 -12.08 2.33
C LYS A 161 20.03 -13.28 2.55
N GLY A 162 18.86 -13.09 3.16
CA GLY A 162 17.86 -14.14 3.35
C GLY A 162 17.23 -14.68 2.07
N LEU A 163 17.41 -14.00 0.93
CA LEU A 163 16.90 -14.42 -0.38
C LEU A 163 17.98 -15.06 -1.28
N LYS A 164 19.26 -15.00 -0.89
CA LYS A 164 20.36 -15.51 -1.71
C LYS A 164 20.24 -17.03 -1.88
N ASN A 165 20.24 -17.47 -3.13
CA ASN A 165 20.27 -18.89 -3.48
C ASN A 165 21.21 -19.11 -4.69
N PRO A 166 22.15 -20.07 -4.64
CA PRO A 166 23.04 -20.34 -5.77
C PRO A 166 22.30 -20.91 -6.98
N ASP A 167 21.16 -21.59 -6.76
CA ASP A 167 20.37 -22.18 -7.84
C ASP A 167 19.51 -21.14 -8.57
N THR A 168 19.65 -21.08 -9.90
CA THR A 168 18.96 -20.10 -10.74
C THR A 168 17.45 -20.31 -10.77
N PHE A 169 16.98 -21.55 -10.77
CA PHE A 169 15.55 -21.84 -10.74
C PHE A 169 14.93 -21.36 -9.41
N GLN A 170 15.59 -21.63 -8.29
CA GLN A 170 15.18 -21.17 -6.96
C GLN A 170 15.16 -19.64 -6.86
N ARG A 171 16.15 -18.94 -7.42
CA ARG A 171 16.15 -17.47 -7.44
C ARG A 171 14.97 -16.90 -8.23
N LYS A 172 14.70 -17.43 -9.42
CA LYS A 172 13.54 -17.01 -10.23
C LYS A 172 12.22 -17.32 -9.54
N MET A 173 12.13 -18.47 -8.90
CA MET A 173 10.92 -18.85 -8.17
C MET A 173 10.68 -17.95 -6.96
N MET A 174 11.74 -17.60 -6.24
CA MET A 174 11.67 -16.60 -5.17
C MET A 174 11.21 -15.23 -5.72
N ALA A 175 11.72 -14.80 -6.87
CA ALA A 175 11.27 -13.54 -7.49
C ALA A 175 9.77 -13.56 -7.84
N HIS A 176 9.27 -14.64 -8.44
CA HIS A 176 7.82 -14.80 -8.68
C HIS A 176 7.01 -14.87 -7.39
N SER A 177 7.54 -15.54 -6.35
CA SER A 177 6.87 -15.61 -5.05
C SER A 177 6.78 -14.23 -4.38
N ILE A 178 7.84 -13.42 -4.46
CA ILE A 178 7.86 -12.03 -3.97
C ILE A 178 6.78 -11.22 -4.68
N LEU A 179 6.72 -11.28 -6.03
CA LEU A 179 5.71 -10.57 -6.81
C LEU A 179 4.30 -10.99 -6.43
N HIS A 180 4.04 -12.30 -6.34
CA HIS A 180 2.73 -12.85 -5.96
C HIS A 180 2.30 -12.38 -4.57
N HIS A 181 3.14 -12.57 -3.56
CA HIS A 181 2.81 -12.19 -2.19
C HIS A 181 2.68 -10.67 -2.03
N PHE A 182 3.47 -9.89 -2.78
CA PHE A 182 3.33 -8.45 -2.80
C PHE A 182 2.00 -8.02 -3.41
N HIS A 183 1.61 -8.58 -4.55
CA HIS A 183 0.30 -8.34 -5.15
C HIS A 183 -0.83 -8.69 -4.17
N THR A 184 -0.80 -9.87 -3.56
CA THR A 184 -1.80 -10.27 -2.56
C THR A 184 -1.82 -9.33 -1.36
N PHE A 185 -0.66 -8.90 -0.87
CA PHE A 185 -0.54 -7.92 0.21
C PHE A 185 -1.25 -6.59 -0.13
N LEU A 186 -1.06 -6.07 -1.34
CA LEU A 186 -1.72 -4.85 -1.82
C LEU A 186 -3.24 -5.03 -1.98
N VAL A 187 -3.68 -6.17 -2.52
CA VAL A 187 -5.11 -6.50 -2.65
C VAL A 187 -5.79 -6.56 -1.28
N ASP A 188 -5.17 -7.23 -0.32
CA ASP A 188 -5.69 -7.36 1.04
C ASP A 188 -5.74 -6.01 1.74
N ALA A 189 -4.69 -5.18 1.60
CA ALA A 189 -4.66 -3.83 2.14
C ALA A 189 -5.79 -2.95 1.58
N LYS A 190 -5.93 -2.89 0.23
CA LYS A 190 -7.01 -2.15 -0.41
C LYS A 190 -8.39 -2.63 0.06
N THR A 191 -8.59 -3.94 0.12
CA THR A 191 -9.86 -4.53 0.57
C THR A 191 -10.18 -4.14 2.01
N SER A 192 -9.18 -4.17 2.89
CA SER A 192 -9.32 -3.77 4.29
C SER A 192 -9.61 -2.28 4.45
N LEU A 193 -8.95 -1.40 3.69
CA LEU A 193 -9.24 0.03 3.68
C LEU A 193 -10.65 0.34 3.18
N ASN A 194 -11.09 -0.29 2.09
CA ASN A 194 -12.46 -0.13 1.57
C ASN A 194 -13.54 -0.59 2.57
N LYS A 195 -13.24 -1.58 3.43
CA LYS A 195 -14.16 -2.03 4.48
C LYS A 195 -14.27 -1.01 5.62
N LEU A 196 -13.21 -0.24 5.87
CA LEU A 196 -13.18 0.80 6.89
C LEU A 196 -13.93 2.07 6.44
N GLU A 197 -13.97 2.37 5.14
CA GLU A 197 -14.73 3.50 4.59
C GLU A 197 -16.25 3.28 4.62
N LYS A 198 -16.71 2.03 4.57
CA LYS A 198 -18.15 1.75 4.64
C LYS A 198 -18.64 2.06 6.06
N PRO A 199 -19.58 3.02 6.24
CA PRO A 199 -20.11 3.30 7.55
C PRO A 199 -20.68 2.00 8.15
N ARG A 200 -20.39 1.71 9.42
CA ARG A 200 -20.99 0.61 10.20
C ARG A 200 -22.53 0.70 10.32
N GLY A 201 -23.19 1.61 9.62
CA GLY A 201 -24.61 1.92 9.69
C GLY A 201 -25.58 0.89 9.11
N ARG A 202 -25.13 -0.21 8.48
CA ARG A 202 -26.06 -1.26 7.99
C ARG A 202 -26.41 -2.35 9.01
N MET A 203 -25.75 -2.42 10.16
CA MET A 203 -26.07 -3.45 11.17
C MET A 203 -27.05 -2.98 12.26
N ALA A 204 -27.33 -1.68 12.37
CA ALA A 204 -28.26 -1.16 13.39
C ALA A 204 -29.74 -1.19 12.97
N ASN A 205 -30.06 -1.35 11.68
CA ASN A 205 -31.45 -1.20 11.20
C ASN A 205 -32.25 -2.51 11.10
N ARG A 206 -31.81 -3.59 11.75
CA ARG A 206 -32.50 -4.90 11.76
C ARG A 206 -33.09 -5.29 13.12
N GLY A 207 -33.13 -4.35 14.07
CA GLY A 207 -33.51 -4.60 15.46
C GLY A 207 -34.78 -3.90 15.96
N MET A 208 -35.59 -3.28 15.09
CA MET A 208 -36.87 -2.69 15.51
C MET A 208 -37.98 -3.00 14.49
N ALA A 209 -38.45 -4.25 14.50
CA ALA A 209 -39.82 -4.54 14.13
C ALA A 209 -40.58 -4.73 15.45
N THR A 210 -41.17 -3.64 15.95
CA THR A 210 -42.08 -3.67 17.09
C THR A 210 -43.32 -4.46 16.69
N ILE A 211 -43.58 -5.56 17.41
CA ILE A 211 -44.84 -6.28 17.35
C ILE A 211 -45.88 -5.41 18.04
N SER A 212 -46.85 -4.90 17.29
CA SER A 212 -48.07 -4.32 17.86
C SER A 212 -49.06 -5.44 18.19
N ILE A 213 -49.60 -5.37 19.40
CA ILE A 213 -50.60 -6.27 20.00
C ILE A 213 -51.93 -6.18 19.25
#